data_AF-A0A7K7AC53-F1
#
_entry.id   AF-A0A7K7AC53-F1
#
_cell.length_a   1.000
_cell.length_b   1.000
_cell.length_c   1.000
_cell.angle_alpha   90.00
_cell.angle_beta   90.00
_cell.angle_gamma   90.00
#
_symmetry.space_group_name_H-M   'P 1'
#
loop_
_entity.id
_entity.type
_entity.pdbx_description
1 polymer ?
#
loop_
_entity_poly.entity_id
_entity_poly.type
_entity_poly.pdbx_seq_one_letter_code
_entity_poly.pdbx_strand_id
1 'polypeptide(L)'
;QDAEVIRTRDPQRLAQCDVVVDVGGEYDPARHRYDHHQRSFTQSMRCLRPDKPWSTKLSSAGLVYCHFGAQILSSLLGQPEDGPVVTTLYDKLYENFVEEIDAVDNG
;
A
#
# COMPACT_ATOMS: atom_id res chain seq x y z
N GLN A 1 20.59 0.75 -14.62
CA GLN A 1 21.18 -0.53 -14.19
C GLN A 1 20.28 -1.62 -14.75
N ASP A 2 20.86 -2.64 -15.40
CA ASP A 2 20.11 -3.68 -16.12
C ASP A 2 19.31 -4.54 -15.14
N ALA A 3 17.98 -4.51 -15.26
CA ALA A 3 17.07 -5.35 -14.48
C ALA A 3 16.52 -6.47 -15.38
N GLU A 4 16.49 -7.71 -14.86
CA GLU A 4 15.86 -8.82 -15.56
C GLU A 4 14.34 -8.76 -15.36
N VAL A 5 13.58 -8.70 -16.46
CA VAL A 5 12.12 -8.75 -16.40
C VAL A 5 11.65 -10.18 -16.64
N ILE A 6 11.10 -10.78 -15.61
CA ILE A 6 10.59 -12.15 -15.66
C ILE A 6 9.08 -12.12 -15.51
N ARG A 7 8.35 -12.62 -16.52
CA ARG A 7 6.89 -12.80 -16.44
C ARG A 7 6.58 -14.15 -15.79
N THR A 8 6.04 -14.14 -14.58
CA THR A 8 5.70 -15.37 -13.85
C THR A 8 4.51 -15.16 -12.93
N ARG A 9 3.77 -16.24 -12.64
CA ARG A 9 2.79 -16.34 -11.54
C ARG A 9 3.10 -17.51 -10.60
N ASP A 10 4.29 -18.10 -10.73
CA ASP A 10 4.73 -19.22 -9.91
C ASP A 10 4.89 -18.80 -8.44
N PRO A 11 4.09 -19.35 -7.52
CA PRO A 11 4.17 -19.03 -6.09
C PRO A 11 5.55 -19.28 -5.48
N GLN A 12 6.29 -20.28 -5.97
CA GLN A 12 7.63 -20.59 -5.43
C GLN A 12 8.64 -19.50 -5.78
N ARG A 13 8.49 -18.86 -6.95
CA ARG A 13 9.35 -17.73 -7.35
C ARG A 13 8.96 -16.46 -6.60
N LEU A 14 7.67 -16.19 -6.45
CA LEU A 14 7.17 -15.06 -5.66
C LEU A 14 7.59 -15.15 -4.18
N ALA A 15 7.66 -16.36 -3.62
CA ALA A 15 8.12 -16.59 -2.26
C ALA A 15 9.59 -16.18 -2.03
N GLN A 16 10.40 -16.12 -3.09
CA GLN A 16 11.81 -15.70 -3.03
C GLN A 16 12.00 -14.19 -3.13
N CYS A 17 10.97 -13.44 -3.53
CA CYS A 17 11.05 -11.98 -3.66
C CYS A 17 11.04 -11.31 -2.28
N ASP A 18 11.83 -10.25 -2.12
CA ASP A 18 11.84 -9.43 -0.91
C ASP A 18 10.49 -8.72 -0.72
N VAL A 19 9.93 -8.18 -1.81
CA VAL A 19 8.65 -7.48 -1.83
C VAL A 19 7.79 -8.04 -2.95
N VAL A 20 6.50 -8.26 -2.66
CA VAL A 20 5.50 -8.68 -3.65
C VAL A 20 4.28 -7.77 -3.52
N VAL A 21 3.86 -7.19 -4.64
CA VAL A 21 2.75 -6.23 -4.71
C VAL A 21 1.80 -6.71 -5.81
N ASP A 22 0.50 -6.63 -5.55
CA ASP A 22 -0.56 -6.86 -6.55
C ASP A 22 -0.70 -8.28 -7.09
N VAL A 23 0.14 -9.21 -6.61
CA VAL A 23 0.10 -10.61 -6.99
C VAL A 23 0.45 -11.49 -5.78
N GLY A 24 0.18 -12.79 -5.90
CA GLY A 24 0.57 -13.80 -4.90
C GLY A 24 -0.55 -14.19 -3.94
N GLY A 25 -1.67 -13.47 -3.93
CA GLY A 25 -2.85 -13.80 -3.13
C GLY A 25 -2.65 -13.65 -1.63
N GLU A 26 -1.70 -12.82 -1.18
CA GLU A 26 -1.33 -12.67 0.24
C GLU A 26 -1.20 -11.19 0.65
N TYR A 27 -1.85 -10.82 1.75
CA TYR A 27 -1.59 -9.58 2.47
C TYR A 27 -0.90 -9.92 3.79
N ASP A 28 0.40 -9.63 3.86
CA ASP A 28 1.23 -9.79 5.04
C ASP A 28 2.30 -8.67 5.05
N PRO A 29 2.07 -7.58 5.80
CA PRO A 29 3.01 -6.45 5.82
C PRO A 29 4.34 -6.82 6.48
N ALA A 30 4.40 -7.81 7.37
CA ALA A 30 5.64 -8.25 8.00
C ALA A 30 6.56 -8.98 7.01
N ARG A 31 5.98 -9.55 5.94
CA ARG A 31 6.71 -10.21 4.84
C ARG A 31 6.67 -9.38 3.55
N HIS A 32 6.27 -8.12 3.61
CA HIS A 32 6.15 -7.24 2.44
C HIS A 32 5.32 -7.85 1.29
N ARG A 33 4.17 -8.42 1.64
CA ARG A 33 3.15 -8.94 0.70
C ARG A 33 1.96 -8.00 0.72
N TYR A 34 1.71 -7.33 -0.41
CA TYR A 34 0.70 -6.28 -0.55
C TYR A 34 -0.22 -6.60 -1.73
N ASP A 35 -0.96 -7.69 -1.60
CA ASP A 35 -2.00 -8.08 -2.56
C ASP A 35 -3.39 -7.99 -1.91
N HIS A 36 -4.38 -7.59 -2.70
CA HIS A 36 -5.78 -7.37 -2.31
C HIS A 36 -6.78 -8.27 -3.06
N HIS A 37 -6.30 -9.08 -4.02
CA HIS A 37 -7.13 -9.92 -4.89
C HIS A 37 -7.82 -11.10 -4.19
N GLN A 38 -7.60 -11.31 -2.88
CA GLN A 38 -8.25 -12.38 -2.13
C GLN A 38 -9.74 -12.07 -1.95
N ARG A 39 -10.60 -13.07 -2.15
CA ARG A 39 -12.05 -12.92 -1.92
C ARG A 39 -12.39 -12.50 -0.49
N SER A 40 -11.57 -12.88 0.47
CA SER A 40 -11.72 -12.55 1.89
C SER A 40 -11.14 -11.18 2.27
N PHE A 41 -10.43 -10.52 1.36
CA PHE A 41 -9.80 -9.24 1.67
C PHE A 41 -10.83 -8.12 1.67
N THR A 42 -10.95 -7.46 2.83
CA THR A 42 -11.93 -6.41 3.11
C THR A 42 -11.31 -5.23 3.88
N GLN A 43 -9.97 -5.16 3.93
CA GLN A 43 -9.29 -4.11 4.68
C GLN A 43 -9.47 -2.75 4.00
N SER A 44 -9.73 -1.74 4.81
CA SER A 44 -9.73 -0.31 4.43
C SER A 44 -8.66 0.42 5.22
N MET A 45 -8.36 1.68 4.88
CA MET A 45 -7.46 2.51 5.69
C MET A 45 -7.90 2.56 7.15
N ARG A 46 -9.20 2.74 7.43
CA ARG A 46 -9.76 2.71 8.79
C ARG A 46 -9.52 1.39 9.53
N CYS A 47 -9.52 0.26 8.84
CA CYS A 47 -9.24 -1.05 9.47
C CYS A 47 -7.80 -1.13 9.98
N LEU A 48 -6.85 -0.60 9.21
CA LEU A 48 -5.41 -0.68 9.49
C LEU A 48 -4.89 0.51 10.32
N ARG A 49 -5.58 1.66 10.22
CA ARG A 49 -5.26 2.93 10.87
C ARG A 49 -6.54 3.48 11.51
N PRO A 50 -6.88 3.06 12.76
CA PRO A 50 -8.16 3.40 13.39
C PRO A 50 -8.41 4.89 13.62
N ASP A 51 -7.36 5.73 13.55
CA ASP A 51 -7.43 7.19 13.61
C ASP A 51 -7.93 7.83 12.30
N LYS A 52 -8.05 7.06 11.22
CA LYS A 52 -8.46 7.54 9.90
C LYS A 52 -9.91 7.19 9.56
N PRO A 53 -10.65 8.05 8.85
CA PRO A 53 -12.09 7.86 8.63
C PRO A 53 -12.44 7.00 7.41
N TRP A 54 -11.49 6.76 6.50
CA TRP A 54 -11.79 6.22 5.17
C TRP A 54 -12.06 4.72 5.17
N SER A 55 -13.21 4.33 4.61
CA SER A 55 -13.70 2.96 4.57
C SER A 55 -13.59 2.31 3.19
N THR A 56 -13.06 3.01 2.19
CA THR A 56 -12.79 2.45 0.87
C THR A 56 -11.84 1.27 0.99
N LYS A 57 -12.18 0.16 0.34
CA LYS A 57 -11.34 -1.05 0.32
C LYS A 57 -10.00 -0.69 -0.33
N LEU A 58 -8.89 -1.09 0.29
CA LEU A 58 -7.57 -0.75 -0.22
C LEU A 58 -7.19 -1.64 -1.42
N SER A 59 -6.58 -1.02 -2.43
CA SER A 59 -5.82 -1.71 -3.47
C SER A 59 -4.40 -2.00 -2.99
N SER A 60 -3.59 -2.63 -3.83
CA SER A 60 -2.15 -2.78 -3.60
C SER A 60 -1.46 -1.42 -3.44
N ALA A 61 -1.88 -0.39 -4.18
CA ALA A 61 -1.36 0.98 -4.03
C ALA A 61 -1.73 1.59 -2.67
N GLY A 62 -2.98 1.46 -2.25
CA GLY A 62 -3.45 1.90 -0.94
C GLY A 62 -2.79 1.18 0.22
N LEU A 63 -2.50 -0.12 0.08
CA LEU A 63 -1.74 -0.91 1.05
C LEU A 63 -0.30 -0.38 1.19
N VAL A 64 0.39 -0.16 0.08
CA VAL A 64 1.75 0.42 0.10
C VAL A 64 1.72 1.81 0.74
N TYR A 65 0.75 2.64 0.38
CA TYR A 65 0.60 3.98 0.96
C TYR A 65 0.29 3.94 2.46
N CYS A 66 -0.57 3.02 2.91
CA CYS A 66 -0.91 2.82 4.32
C CYS A 66 0.32 2.57 5.21
N HIS A 67 1.26 1.75 4.71
CA HIS A 67 2.44 1.32 5.46
C HIS A 67 3.64 2.25 5.31
N PHE A 68 3.79 2.91 4.15
CA PHE A 68 5.02 3.65 3.82
C PHE A 68 4.79 5.11 3.42
N GLY A 69 3.55 5.56 3.24
CA GLY A 69 3.24 6.91 2.75
C GLY A 69 3.86 8.00 3.62
N ALA A 70 3.77 7.88 4.94
CA ALA A 70 4.36 8.84 5.87
C ALA A 70 5.90 8.85 5.77
N GLN A 71 6.54 7.69 5.74
CA GLN A 71 7.99 7.55 5.58
C GLN A 71 8.49 8.13 4.25
N ILE A 72 7.76 7.90 3.15
CA ILE A 72 8.07 8.46 1.82
C ILE A 72 8.00 9.98 1.88
N LEU A 73 6.91 10.55 2.42
CA LEU A 73 6.74 11.99 2.54
C LEU A 73 7.79 12.64 3.44
N SER A 74 8.08 12.02 4.58
CA SER A 74 9.16 12.41 5.50
C SER A 74 10.49 12.52 4.77
N SER A 75 10.86 11.47 4.01
CA SER A 75 12.10 11.40 3.26
C SER A 75 12.19 12.44 2.13
N LEU A 76 11.08 12.71 1.43
CA LEU A 76 11.03 13.68 0.34
C LEU A 76 11.06 15.14 0.84
N LEU A 77 10.47 15.40 2.00
CA LEU A 77 10.31 16.76 2.55
C LEU A 77 11.39 17.15 3.54
N GLY A 78 12.17 16.18 4.04
CA GLY A 78 13.11 16.38 5.15
C GLY A 78 12.41 16.82 6.44
N GLN A 79 11.18 16.35 6.66
CA GLN A 79 10.35 16.66 7.84
C GLN A 79 10.20 15.42 8.71
N PRO A 80 9.98 15.56 10.04
CA PRO A 80 9.66 14.41 10.89
C PRO A 80 8.42 13.65 10.39
N GLU A 81 8.47 12.32 10.41
CA GLU A 81 7.39 11.46 9.91
C GLU A 81 6.07 11.63 10.67
N ASP A 82 6.15 11.84 11.97
CA ASP A 82 5.04 12.17 12.87
C ASP A 82 4.76 13.67 12.95
N GLY A 83 5.46 14.49 12.16
CA GLY A 83 5.31 15.93 12.11
C GLY A 83 3.95 16.35 11.53
N PRO A 84 3.45 17.54 11.88
CA PRO A 84 2.15 18.04 11.41
C PRO A 84 2.09 18.24 9.90
N VAL A 85 3.23 18.55 9.26
CA VAL A 85 3.32 18.69 7.80
C VAL A 85 3.12 17.35 7.11
N VAL A 86 3.84 16.31 7.54
CA VAL A 86 3.72 14.96 6.96
C VAL A 86 2.34 14.40 7.23
N THR A 87 1.82 14.54 8.45
CA THR A 87 0.45 14.09 8.79
C THR A 87 -0.60 14.75 7.88
N THR A 88 -0.51 16.07 7.69
CA THR A 88 -1.47 16.81 6.85
C THR A 88 -1.38 16.38 5.38
N LEU A 89 -0.16 16.22 4.86
CA LEU A 89 0.04 15.79 3.48
C LEU A 89 -0.35 14.34 3.26
N TYR A 90 -0.09 13.48 4.25
CA TYR A 90 -0.49 12.08 4.20
C TYR A 90 -2.01 11.96 4.00
N ASP A 91 -2.77 12.73 4.79
CA ASP A 91 -4.24 12.70 4.72
C ASP A 91 -4.75 13.27 3.40
N LYS A 92 -4.21 14.43 2.98
CA LYS A 92 -4.62 15.06 1.72
C LYS A 92 -4.30 14.22 0.49
N LEU A 93 -3.13 13.60 0.44
CA LEU A 93 -2.76 12.76 -0.69
C LEU A 93 -3.56 11.45 -0.72
N TYR A 94 -3.92 10.90 0.43
CA TYR A 94 -4.83 9.77 0.44
C TYR A 94 -6.20 10.18 -0.10
N GLU A 95 -6.84 11.17 0.52
CA GLU A 95 -8.21 11.59 0.22
C GLU A 95 -8.39 12.10 -1.22
N ASN A 96 -7.39 12.81 -1.77
CA ASN A 96 -7.53 13.47 -3.07
C ASN A 96 -6.82 12.74 -4.21
N PHE A 97 -6.22 11.58 -3.96
CA PHE A 97 -5.50 10.84 -5.01
C PHE A 97 -5.52 9.32 -4.81
N VAL A 98 -5.01 8.82 -3.69
CA VAL A 98 -4.87 7.36 -3.50
C VAL A 98 -6.22 6.67 -3.33
N GLU A 99 -7.18 7.30 -2.64
CA GLU A 99 -8.50 6.71 -2.40
C GLU A 99 -9.28 6.49 -3.71
N GLU A 100 -9.12 7.38 -4.70
CA GLU A 100 -9.74 7.18 -6.02
C GLU A 100 -9.14 5.98 -6.76
N ILE A 101 -7.82 5.77 -6.64
CA ILE A 101 -7.14 4.60 -7.19
C ILE A 101 -7.66 3.33 -6.50
N ASP A 102 -7.75 3.35 -5.17
CA ASP A 102 -8.31 2.26 -4.38
C ASP A 102 -9.74 1.91 -4.81
N ALA A 103 -10.59 2.91 -5.02
CA ALA A 103 -11.97 2.71 -5.45
C ALA A 103 -12.08 2.09 -6.85
N VAL A 104 -11.21 2.47 -7.79
CA VAL A 104 -11.22 1.97 -9.17
C VAL A 104 -10.66 0.56 -9.28
N ASP A 105 -9.61 0.25 -8.53
CA ASP A 105 -8.89 -1.02 -8.62
C ASP A 105 -9.57 -2.16 -7.84
N ASN A 106 -10.55 -1.85 -6.99
CA ASN A 106 -11.29 -2.84 -6.19
C ASN A 106 -12.65 -3.30 -6.78
N GLY A 107 -12.96 -2.92 -8.02
CA GLY A 107 -14.23 -3.21 -8.71
C GLY A 107 -14.82 -4.60 -8.47
#